data_AF-U1S9A8-F1
#
_entry.id   AF-U1S9A8-F1
#
_cell.length_a   1.000
_cell.length_b   1.000
_cell.length_c   1.000
_cell.angle_alpha   90.00
_cell.angle_beta   90.00
_cell.angle_gamma   90.00
#
_symmetry.space_group_name_H-M   'P 1'
#
loop_
_entity.id
_entity.type
_entity.pdbx_description
1 polymer ?
#
loop_
_entity_poly.entity_id
_entity_poly.type
_entity_poly.pdbx_seq_one_letter_code
_entity_poly.pdbx_strand_id
1 'polypeptide(L)'
;MRYQKPINIHTLLQDSPLAKMMQKGVRLNELNQQMKAFFPAEFAGLYRIANIEQQSLRIEVANAMVRQSFLFRQQALLSVIQQHLPEITELIFYINPEFRPES
;
A
#
# COMPACT_ATOMS: atom_id res chain seq x y z
N MET A 1 -40.04 17.98 -23.91
CA MET A 1 -38.81 18.54 -23.29
C MET A 1 -38.48 17.70 -22.06
N ARG A 2 -37.37 16.94 -22.08
CA ARG A 2 -36.99 16.04 -20.98
C ARG A 2 -36.10 16.84 -20.00
N TYR A 3 -36.66 17.24 -18.86
CA TYR A 3 -35.92 17.93 -17.81
C TYR A 3 -34.83 16.99 -17.26
N GLN A 4 -33.56 17.29 -17.53
CA GLN A 4 -32.43 16.69 -16.82
C GLN A 4 -32.24 17.46 -15.50
N LYS A 5 -32.47 16.78 -14.37
CA LYS A 5 -32.15 17.33 -13.05
C LYS A 5 -30.63 17.60 -12.98
N PRO A 6 -30.18 18.75 -12.44
CA PRO A 6 -28.77 19.01 -12.24
C PRO A 6 -28.20 17.94 -11.29
N ILE A 7 -27.33 17.08 -11.80
CA ILE A 7 -26.65 16.08 -11.01
C ILE A 7 -25.59 16.81 -10.18
N ASN A 8 -25.65 16.63 -8.87
CA ASN A 8 -24.78 17.30 -7.92
C ASN A 8 -23.33 16.82 -8.14
N ILE A 9 -22.39 17.72 -8.41
CA ILE A 9 -20.98 17.37 -8.70
C ILE A 9 -20.36 16.53 -7.57
N HIS A 10 -20.77 16.77 -6.33
CA HIS A 10 -20.35 15.96 -5.17
C HIS A 10 -20.78 14.49 -5.25
N THR A 11 -21.97 14.19 -5.77
CA THR A 11 -22.43 12.80 -5.97
C THR A 11 -21.71 12.10 -7.11
N LEU A 12 -21.31 12.82 -8.17
CA LEU A 12 -20.51 12.24 -9.25
C LEU A 12 -19.07 11.98 -8.83
N LEU A 13 -18.51 12.82 -7.96
CA LEU A 13 -17.14 12.68 -7.48
C LEU A 13 -16.97 11.46 -6.58
N GLN A 14 -17.89 11.17 -5.66
CA GLN A 14 -17.78 10.03 -4.73
C GLN A 14 -17.69 8.66 -5.44
N ASP A 15 -18.42 8.48 -6.55
CA ASP A 15 -18.37 7.27 -7.36
C ASP A 15 -17.34 7.33 -8.50
N SER A 16 -16.68 8.47 -8.68
CA SER A 16 -15.72 8.66 -9.77
C SER A 16 -14.47 7.78 -9.57
N PRO A 17 -13.84 7.36 -10.69
CA PRO A 17 -12.53 6.70 -10.66
C PRO A 17 -11.49 7.51 -9.87
N LEU A 18 -11.58 8.84 -9.90
CA LEU A 18 -10.68 9.74 -9.19
C LEU A 18 -10.85 9.65 -7.66
N ALA A 19 -12.08 9.66 -7.13
CA ALA A 19 -12.28 9.50 -5.69
C ALA A 19 -11.84 8.12 -5.20
N LYS A 20 -12.08 7.07 -5.99
CA LYS A 20 -11.58 5.72 -5.70
C LYS A 20 -10.04 5.68 -5.69
N MET A 21 -9.38 6.36 -6.62
CA MET A 21 -7.92 6.50 -6.63
C MET A 21 -7.40 7.29 -5.43
N MET A 22 -8.06 8.40 -5.06
CA MET A 22 -7.69 9.19 -3.88
C MET A 22 -7.84 8.39 -2.59
N GLN A 23 -8.95 7.68 -2.41
CA GLN A 23 -9.18 6.80 -1.26
C GLN A 23 -8.13 5.68 -1.20
N LYS A 24 -7.76 5.10 -2.35
CA LYS A 24 -6.67 4.11 -2.44
C LYS A 24 -5.33 4.72 -2.01
N GLY A 25 -5.01 5.93 -2.45
CA GLY A 25 -3.79 6.64 -2.05
C GLY A 25 -3.73 6.93 -0.56
N VAL A 26 -4.81 7.42 0.04
CA VAL A 26 -4.92 7.66 1.49
C VAL A 26 -4.72 6.36 2.27
N ARG A 27 -5.43 5.29 1.88
CA ARG A 27 -5.32 3.98 2.54
C ARG A 27 -3.91 3.38 2.43
N LEU A 28 -3.23 3.57 1.30
CA LEU A 28 -1.84 3.12 1.12
C LEU A 28 -0.87 3.90 2.01
N ASN A 29 -1.06 5.21 2.17
CA ASN A 29 -0.22 6.03 3.03
C ASN A 29 -0.42 5.68 4.51
N GLU A 30 -1.67 5.51 4.95
CA GLU A 30 -1.97 5.04 6.32
C GLU A 30 -1.37 3.66 6.58
N LEU A 31 -1.50 2.74 5.61
CA LEU A 31 -0.88 1.42 5.71
C LEU A 31 0.65 1.53 5.76
N ASN A 32 1.28 2.37 4.93
CA ASN A 32 2.72 2.61 4.99
C ASN A 32 3.16 3.11 6.38
N GLN A 33 2.38 4.01 7.00
CA GLN A 33 2.68 4.53 8.34
C GLN A 33 2.51 3.46 9.43
N GLN A 34 1.43 2.68 9.40
CA GLN A 34 1.23 1.58 10.34
C GLN A 34 2.32 0.52 10.19
N MET A 35 2.70 0.25 8.95
CA MET A 35 3.69 -0.77 8.61
C MET A 35 5.10 -0.38 9.04
N LYS A 36 5.44 0.92 9.10
CA LYS A 36 6.71 1.40 9.71
C LYS A 36 6.93 0.86 11.11
N ALA A 37 5.88 0.60 11.89
CA ALA A 37 6.02 0.02 13.24
C ALA A 37 6.40 -1.47 13.23
N PHE A 38 6.12 -2.18 12.14
CA PHE A 38 6.37 -3.62 12.02
C PHE A 38 7.73 -3.94 11.40
N PHE A 39 8.30 -2.98 10.68
CA PHE A 39 9.61 -3.12 10.05
C PHE A 39 10.74 -2.55 10.92
N PRO A 40 11.93 -3.16 10.90
CA PRO A 40 13.10 -2.61 11.55
C PRO A 40 13.37 -1.16 11.14
N ALA A 41 13.65 -0.30 12.12
CA ALA A 41 13.92 1.12 11.88
C ALA A 41 15.15 1.36 10.97
N GLU A 42 16.10 0.41 10.96
CA GLU A 42 17.25 0.40 10.05
C GLU A 42 16.86 0.34 8.56
N PHE A 43 15.64 -0.04 8.23
CA PHE A 43 15.11 -0.06 6.85
C PHE A 43 14.22 1.15 6.53
N ALA A 44 14.09 2.12 7.44
CA ALA A 44 13.34 3.34 7.17
C ALA A 44 13.89 4.03 5.90
N GLY A 45 13.00 4.31 4.94
CA GLY A 45 13.38 4.91 3.66
C GLY A 45 14.03 3.95 2.66
N LEU A 46 14.08 2.64 2.94
CA LEU A 46 14.61 1.61 2.03
C LEU A 46 13.52 0.67 1.47
N TYR A 47 12.25 0.93 1.80
CA TYR A 47 11.11 0.20 1.27
C TYR A 47 9.85 1.07 1.21
N ARG A 48 8.87 0.65 0.40
CA ARG A 48 7.51 1.21 0.38
C ARG A 48 6.51 0.15 -0.04
N ILE A 49 5.27 0.28 0.40
CA ILE A 49 4.16 -0.51 -0.13
C ILE A 49 3.77 0.08 -1.48
N ALA A 50 3.96 -0.70 -2.53
CA ALA A 50 3.68 -0.28 -3.90
C ALA A 50 2.23 -0.53 -4.30
N ASN A 51 1.63 -1.64 -3.83
CA ASN A 51 0.26 -1.97 -4.16
C ASN A 51 -0.35 -2.99 -3.18
N ILE A 52 -1.68 -3.04 -3.15
CA ILE A 52 -2.47 -4.11 -2.55
C ILE A 52 -3.26 -4.76 -3.69
N GLU A 53 -3.07 -6.06 -3.92
CA GLU A 53 -3.73 -6.83 -4.97
C GLU A 53 -4.44 -8.04 -4.39
N GLN A 54 -5.76 -7.94 -4.22
CA GLN A 54 -6.67 -9.00 -3.75
C GLN A 54 -6.25 -9.62 -2.41
N GLN A 55 -5.24 -10.49 -2.42
CA GLN A 55 -4.70 -11.20 -1.25
C GLN A 55 -3.19 -10.99 -1.06
N SER A 56 -2.54 -10.18 -1.89
CA SER A 56 -1.11 -9.92 -1.82
C SER A 56 -0.80 -8.46 -1.55
N LEU A 57 0.26 -8.25 -0.76
CA LEU A 57 0.84 -6.94 -0.51
C LEU A 57 2.17 -6.83 -1.27
N ARG A 58 2.22 -5.95 -2.26
CA ARG A 58 3.43 -5.70 -3.04
C ARG A 58 4.28 -4.64 -2.36
N ILE A 59 5.52 -5.01 -2.05
CA ILE A 59 6.49 -4.16 -1.36
C ILE A 59 7.70 -3.99 -2.27
N GLU A 60 8.05 -2.74 -2.54
CA GLU A 60 9.30 -2.39 -3.22
C GLU A 60 10.38 -2.12 -2.19
N VAL A 61 11.58 -2.63 -2.43
CA VAL A 61 12.76 -2.46 -1.57
C VAL A 61 13.94 -1.96 -2.38
N ALA A 62 14.84 -1.20 -1.75
CA ALA A 62 15.95 -0.54 -2.43
C ALA A 62 17.02 -1.51 -2.97
N ASN A 63 17.23 -2.65 -2.33
CA ASN A 63 18.28 -3.60 -2.74
C ASN A 63 18.02 -5.03 -2.22
N ALA A 64 18.88 -5.97 -2.65
CA ALA A 64 18.79 -7.39 -2.30
C ALA A 64 18.99 -7.68 -0.81
N MET A 65 19.83 -6.91 -0.11
CA MET A 65 20.08 -7.08 1.32
C MET A 65 18.83 -6.74 2.13
N VAL A 66 18.14 -5.66 1.77
CA VAL A 66 16.84 -5.30 2.35
C VAL A 66 15.82 -6.39 2.03
N ARG A 67 15.70 -6.83 0.76
CA ARG A 67 14.79 -7.94 0.39
C ARG A 67 15.00 -9.18 1.26
N GLN A 68 16.25 -9.62 1.43
CA GLN A 68 16.58 -10.83 2.16
C GLN A 68 16.20 -10.71 3.64
N SER A 69 16.40 -9.54 4.22
CA SER A 69 16.03 -9.24 5.61
C SER A 69 14.50 -9.30 5.81
N PHE A 70 13.72 -8.84 4.84
CA PHE A 70 12.26 -8.94 4.86
C PHE A 70 11.79 -10.38 4.70
N LEU A 71 12.37 -11.14 3.77
CA LEU A 71 12.05 -12.56 3.57
C LEU A 71 12.29 -13.39 4.84
N PHE A 72 13.38 -13.12 5.56
CA PHE A 72 13.68 -13.79 6.83
C PHE A 72 12.58 -13.58 7.90
N ARG A 73 11.87 -12.44 7.84
CA ARG A 73 10.81 -12.08 8.80
C ARG A 73 9.41 -12.20 8.21
N GLN A 74 9.27 -12.75 7.00
CA GLN A 74 8.03 -12.69 6.22
C GLN A 74 6.82 -13.21 7.00
N GLN A 75 6.96 -14.34 7.70
CA GLN A 75 5.85 -14.92 8.45
C GLN A 75 5.39 -14.02 9.60
N ALA A 76 6.33 -13.44 10.35
CA ALA A 76 6.03 -12.54 11.45
C ALA A 76 5.36 -11.25 10.95
N LEU A 77 5.87 -10.70 9.85
CA LEU A 77 5.29 -9.54 9.19
C LEU A 77 3.87 -9.82 8.69
N LEU A 78 3.66 -10.95 8.03
CA LEU A 78 2.35 -11.36 7.52
C LEU A 78 1.34 -11.51 8.67
N SER A 79 1.72 -12.16 9.77
CA SER A 79 0.85 -12.33 10.93
C SER A 79 0.40 -11.00 11.53
N VAL A 80 1.28 -10.00 11.56
CA VAL A 80 0.93 -8.66 12.06
C VAL A 80 0.06 -7.89 11.07
N ILE A 81 0.37 -7.98 9.77
CA ILE A 81 -0.46 -7.39 8.70
C ILE A 81 -1.88 -7.94 8.76
N GLN A 82 -2.03 -9.25 8.94
CA GLN A 82 -3.33 -9.93 8.99
C GLN A 82 -4.23 -9.49 10.15
N GLN A 83 -3.68 -8.88 11.21
CA GLN A 83 -4.49 -8.29 12.29
C GLN A 83 -5.32 -7.09 11.81
N HIS A 84 -4.86 -6.41 10.75
CA HIS A 84 -5.50 -5.23 10.18
C HIS A 84 -6.08 -5.48 8.79
N LEU A 85 -5.45 -6.37 8.01
CA LEU A 85 -5.83 -6.75 6.64
C LEU A 85 -5.88 -8.28 6.53
N PRO A 86 -6.91 -8.93 7.10
CA PRO A 86 -7.02 -10.38 7.14
C PRO A 86 -7.12 -11.03 5.75
N GLU A 87 -7.51 -10.27 4.73
CA GLU A 87 -7.54 -10.72 3.34
C GLU A 87 -6.14 -10.97 2.74
N ILE A 88 -5.09 -10.41 3.34
CA ILE A 88 -3.71 -10.54 2.84
C ILE A 88 -3.14 -11.88 3.31
N THR A 89 -2.78 -12.73 2.37
CA THR A 89 -2.19 -14.06 2.60
C THR A 89 -0.74 -14.14 2.10
N GLU A 90 -0.29 -13.16 1.32
CA GLU A 90 1.05 -13.17 0.72
C GLU A 90 1.72 -11.79 0.74
N LEU A 91 3.04 -11.77 0.96
CA LEU A 91 3.89 -10.59 0.81
C LEU A 91 4.84 -10.81 -0.36
N ILE A 92 4.84 -9.89 -1.32
CA ILE A 92 5.66 -9.99 -2.53
C ILE A 92 6.68 -8.85 -2.55
N PHE A 93 7.96 -9.20 -2.57
CA PHE A 93 9.08 -8.25 -2.50
C PHE A 93 9.79 -8.08 -3.84
N TYR A 94 9.82 -6.85 -4.35
CA TYR A 94 10.53 -6.47 -5.57
C TYR A 94 11.68 -5.51 -5.28
N ILE A 95 12.86 -5.80 -5.82
CA ILE A 95 13.99 -4.86 -5.78
C ILE A 95 13.74 -3.78 -6.82
N ASN A 96 13.72 -2.53 -6.38
CA ASN A 96 13.69 -1.37 -7.25
C ASN A 96 15.06 -0.67 -7.17
N PRO A 97 15.94 -0.79 -8.18
CA PRO A 97 17.26 -0.16 -8.14
C PRO A 97 17.19 1.37 -8.18
N GLU A 98 16.08 1.93 -8.67
CA GLU A 98 15.82 3.37 -8.72
C GLU A 98 15.01 3.84 -7.48
N PHE A 99 15.02 3.07 -6.40
CA PHE A 99 14.25 3.38 -5.20
C PHE A 99 14.65 4.74 -4.63
N ARG A 100 13.67 5.63 -4.48
CA ARG A 100 13.82 6.91 -3.80
C ARG A 100 12.84 6.96 -2.63
N PRO A 101 13.31 7.31 -1.42
CA PRO A 101 12.39 7.58 -0.32
C PRO A 101 11.45 8.72 -0.71
N GLU A 102 10.17 8.61 -0.34
CA GLU A 102 9.24 9.73 -0.45
C GLU A 102 9.70 10.82 0.54
N SER A 103 10.11 11.96 -0.02
CA SER A 103 10.63 13.15 0.69
C SER A 103 9.53 13.94 1.38
#